data_AF-A0A1G5TVU8-F1
#
_entry.id   AF-A0A1G5TVU8-F1
#
_cell.length_a   1.000
_cell.length_b   1.000
_cell.length_c   1.000
_cell.angle_alpha   90.00
_cell.angle_beta   90.00
_cell.angle_gamma   90.00
#
_symmetry.space_group_name_H-M   'P 1'
#
loop_
_entity.id
_entity.type
_entity.pdbx_description
1 polymer ?
#
loop_
_entity_poly.entity_id
_entity_poly.type
_entity_poly.pdbx_seq_one_letter_code
_entity_poly.pdbx_strand_id
1 'polypeptide(L)'
;MMLRPAHALLIVLLALAAPAQAAAPAATEPCRAVEAQGEAFTVCTIDLRRQRLRLFWLQDDGKPYGALGTLAEKQGGLAFAMNAGMYDKDQAPVGLYIEDGHERKRVSTADGPGNFHLKPNGIFWVKGERAGVIDTARYLRAKIRPDFATQSGPMLVIDGQIHPKIAADGPSQKIRNGVGVPGDGPVAIFAISERPVTFGAFARLFRDDLGCRNALFLDGSVSSLYAPNLGRSDISRPLGPLVGALPR
;
A
#
# COMPACT_ATOMS: atom_id res chain seq x y z
N MET A 1 -21.90 -15.10 -90.63
CA MET A 1 -23.11 -14.60 -89.93
C MET A 1 -22.75 -14.42 -88.47
N MET A 2 -22.99 -13.23 -87.94
CA MET A 2 -22.45 -12.70 -86.68
C MET A 2 -22.86 -13.52 -85.45
N LEU A 3 -21.92 -13.84 -84.55
CA LEU A 3 -22.25 -14.13 -83.15
C LEU A 3 -21.25 -13.44 -82.21
N ARG A 4 -21.84 -12.75 -81.23
CA ARG A 4 -21.27 -11.77 -80.30
C ARG A 4 -20.49 -12.45 -79.17
N PRO A 5 -19.44 -11.82 -78.60
CA PRO A 5 -18.82 -12.32 -77.37
C PRO A 5 -19.67 -11.90 -76.15
N ALA A 6 -20.21 -12.88 -75.44
CA ALA A 6 -20.89 -12.67 -74.15
C ALA A 6 -19.86 -12.30 -73.08
N HIS A 7 -20.13 -11.19 -72.39
CA HIS A 7 -19.28 -10.63 -71.34
C HIS A 7 -19.41 -11.47 -70.06
N ALA A 8 -18.32 -12.07 -69.59
CA ALA A 8 -18.25 -12.66 -68.26
C ALA A 8 -17.79 -11.58 -67.26
N LEU A 9 -18.72 -11.12 -66.43
CA LEU A 9 -18.48 -10.15 -65.37
C LEU A 9 -17.74 -10.83 -64.22
N LEU A 10 -16.48 -10.45 -63.98
CA LEU A 10 -15.70 -10.95 -62.84
C LEU A 10 -16.04 -10.12 -61.59
N ILE A 11 -16.84 -10.67 -60.68
CA ILE A 11 -17.13 -10.03 -59.38
C ILE A 11 -15.99 -10.40 -58.41
N VAL A 12 -15.12 -9.42 -58.12
CA VAL A 12 -14.08 -9.54 -57.09
C VAL A 12 -14.70 -9.17 -55.74
N LEU A 13 -14.96 -10.17 -54.89
CA LEU A 13 -15.32 -9.97 -53.48
C LEU A 13 -14.05 -9.61 -52.69
N LEU A 14 -13.83 -8.32 -52.45
CA LEU A 14 -12.86 -7.87 -51.46
C LEU A 14 -13.41 -8.14 -50.05
N ALA A 15 -12.88 -9.17 -49.39
CA ALA A 15 -13.09 -9.39 -47.96
C ALA A 15 -12.37 -8.29 -47.18
N LEU A 16 -13.13 -7.33 -46.65
CA LEU A 16 -12.65 -6.32 -45.70
C LEU A 16 -12.32 -7.02 -44.37
N ALA A 17 -11.06 -7.40 -44.18
CA ALA A 17 -10.55 -7.82 -42.88
C ALA A 17 -10.52 -6.61 -41.95
N ALA A 18 -11.47 -6.52 -41.02
CA ALA A 18 -11.44 -5.53 -39.96
C ALA A 18 -10.18 -5.76 -39.08
N PRO A 19 -9.42 -4.70 -38.74
CA PRO A 19 -8.28 -4.86 -37.86
C PRO A 19 -8.75 -5.32 -36.49
N ALA A 20 -8.19 -6.43 -36.01
CA ALA A 20 -8.41 -6.88 -34.64
C ALA A 20 -7.83 -5.82 -33.70
N GLN A 21 -8.71 -5.07 -33.04
CA GLN A 21 -8.32 -4.11 -32.02
C GLN A 21 -7.70 -4.91 -30.85
N ALA A 22 -6.39 -4.85 -30.72
CA ALA A 22 -5.71 -5.42 -29.56
C ALA A 22 -6.23 -4.70 -28.31
N ALA A 23 -6.96 -5.43 -27.46
CA ALA A 23 -7.41 -4.90 -26.18
C ALA A 23 -6.18 -4.47 -25.38
N ALA A 24 -6.15 -3.20 -24.96
CA ALA A 24 -5.14 -2.73 -24.03
C ALA A 24 -5.18 -3.62 -22.77
N PRO A 25 -4.04 -4.04 -22.20
CA PRO A 25 -4.04 -4.81 -20.98
C PRO A 25 -4.80 -4.04 -19.91
N ALA A 26 -5.84 -4.66 -19.34
CA ALA A 26 -6.64 -4.06 -18.28
C ALA A 26 -5.69 -3.54 -17.20
N ALA A 27 -5.88 -2.30 -16.78
CA ALA A 27 -5.14 -1.75 -15.66
C ALA A 27 -5.32 -2.71 -14.48
N THR A 28 -4.22 -3.27 -13.99
CA THR A 28 -4.25 -4.18 -12.85
C THR A 28 -4.84 -3.40 -11.68
N GLU A 29 -6.04 -3.80 -11.27
CA GLU A 29 -6.74 -3.18 -10.15
C GLU A 29 -5.85 -3.24 -8.90
N PRO A 30 -5.64 -2.12 -8.19
CA PRO A 30 -4.61 -2.03 -7.17
C PRO A 30 -4.91 -2.94 -5.99
N CYS A 31 -6.19 -3.11 -5.63
CA CYS A 31 -6.64 -3.86 -4.46
C CYS A 31 -7.46 -5.09 -4.84
N ARG A 32 -7.25 -6.22 -4.13
CA ARG A 32 -8.01 -7.47 -4.30
C ARG A 32 -8.22 -8.21 -2.99
N ALA A 33 -9.25 -9.04 -2.92
CA ALA A 33 -9.43 -10.00 -1.84
C ALA A 33 -8.38 -11.12 -1.91
N VAL A 34 -7.92 -11.56 -0.74
CA VAL A 34 -6.93 -12.64 -0.56
C VAL A 34 -7.34 -13.48 0.64
N GLU A 35 -7.45 -14.79 0.44
CA GLU A 35 -7.56 -15.77 1.51
C GLU A 35 -6.17 -16.36 1.76
N ALA A 36 -5.70 -16.32 3.01
CA ALA A 36 -4.40 -16.84 3.40
C ALA A 36 -4.47 -17.36 4.83
N GLN A 37 -3.89 -18.54 5.09
CA GLN A 37 -3.83 -19.12 6.44
C GLN A 37 -5.22 -19.26 7.12
N GLY A 38 -6.29 -19.42 6.34
CA GLY A 38 -7.67 -19.49 6.86
C GLY A 38 -8.30 -18.14 7.22
N GLU A 39 -7.67 -17.03 6.84
CA GLU A 39 -8.14 -15.67 7.10
C GLU A 39 -8.29 -14.85 5.82
N ALA A 40 -9.24 -13.92 5.85
CA ALA A 40 -9.56 -13.02 4.75
C ALA A 40 -8.84 -11.66 4.89
N PHE A 41 -8.26 -11.20 3.79
CA PHE A 41 -7.54 -9.93 3.70
C PHE A 41 -7.93 -9.17 2.42
N THR A 42 -7.82 -7.85 2.48
CA THR A 42 -7.69 -7.02 1.27
C THR A 42 -6.22 -6.64 1.11
N VAL A 43 -5.67 -6.93 -0.07
CA VAL A 43 -4.27 -6.64 -0.42
C VAL A 43 -4.23 -5.66 -1.59
N CYS A 44 -3.50 -4.56 -1.41
CA CYS A 44 -3.29 -3.52 -2.40
C CYS A 44 -1.83 -3.46 -2.84
N THR A 45 -1.55 -3.76 -4.11
CA THR A 45 -0.20 -3.75 -4.68
C THR A 45 0.01 -2.49 -5.50
N ILE A 46 0.98 -1.66 -5.10
CA ILE A 46 1.28 -0.39 -5.72
C ILE A 46 2.61 -0.49 -6.46
N ASP A 47 2.59 -0.22 -7.78
CA ASP A 47 3.80 -0.10 -8.60
C ASP A 47 4.14 1.39 -8.77
N LEU A 48 5.23 1.81 -8.12
CA LEU A 48 5.69 3.19 -8.07
C LEU A 48 6.16 3.74 -9.43
N ARG A 49 6.31 2.90 -10.45
CA ARG A 49 6.55 3.31 -11.85
C ARG A 49 5.26 3.76 -12.55
N ARG A 50 4.11 3.36 -12.03
CA ARG A 50 2.77 3.64 -12.58
C ARG A 50 1.94 4.56 -11.70
N GLN A 51 2.26 4.61 -10.41
CA GLN A 51 1.54 5.35 -9.40
C GLN A 51 2.49 6.19 -8.55
N ARG A 52 2.00 7.30 -8.01
CA ARG A 52 2.68 8.13 -7.02
C ARG A 52 2.15 7.78 -5.65
N LEU A 53 3.00 7.22 -4.80
CA LEU A 53 2.69 6.91 -3.41
C LEU A 53 3.11 8.09 -2.53
N ARG A 54 2.17 8.66 -1.78
CA ARG A 54 2.37 9.84 -0.93
C ARG A 54 1.90 9.58 0.48
N LEU A 55 2.46 10.34 1.43
CA LEU A 55 1.92 10.46 2.78
C LEU A 55 1.15 11.77 2.90
N PHE A 56 0.14 11.77 3.78
CA PHE A 56 -0.68 12.93 4.07
C PHE A 56 -0.92 12.99 5.58
N TRP A 57 -0.63 14.11 6.21
CA TRP A 57 -0.97 14.32 7.62
C TRP A 57 -1.88 15.53 7.82
N LEU A 58 -1.38 16.72 7.53
CA LEU A 58 -2.11 17.97 7.72
C LEU A 58 -2.62 18.53 6.38
N GLN A 59 -3.76 19.18 6.44
CA GLN A 59 -4.30 20.02 5.37
C GLN A 59 -3.60 21.40 5.38
N ASP A 60 -3.86 22.21 4.36
CA ASP A 60 -3.30 23.55 4.23
C ASP A 60 -3.64 24.48 5.41
N ASP A 61 -4.75 24.22 6.11
CA ASP A 61 -5.16 24.97 7.31
C ASP A 61 -4.48 24.47 8.61
N GLY A 62 -3.55 23.52 8.49
CA GLY A 62 -2.81 22.93 9.60
C GLY A 62 -3.59 21.89 10.40
N LYS A 63 -4.83 21.54 10.02
CA LYS A 63 -5.60 20.49 10.69
C LYS A 63 -5.34 19.13 10.05
N PRO A 64 -5.37 18.03 10.82
CA PRO A 64 -5.29 16.69 10.25
C PRO A 64 -6.37 16.42 9.20
N TYR A 65 -6.06 15.60 8.20
CA TYR A 65 -7.10 15.05 7.30
C TYR A 65 -8.14 14.24 8.09
N GLY A 66 -7.67 13.43 9.04
CA GLY A 66 -8.50 12.74 10.02
C GLY A 66 -9.38 11.59 9.52
N ALA A 67 -9.66 11.52 8.21
CA ALA A 67 -10.46 10.46 7.61
C ALA A 67 -10.07 10.22 6.15
N LEU A 68 -10.27 8.98 5.69
CA LEU A 68 -10.00 8.59 4.30
C LEU A 68 -10.96 9.26 3.32
N GLY A 69 -12.23 9.47 3.71
CA GLY A 69 -13.21 10.20 2.91
C GLY A 69 -12.78 11.64 2.64
N THR A 70 -12.37 12.37 3.69
CA THR A 70 -11.83 13.74 3.57
C THR A 70 -10.62 13.78 2.63
N LEU A 71 -9.70 12.81 2.77
CA LEU A 71 -8.53 12.72 1.90
C LEU A 71 -8.94 12.49 0.43
N ALA A 72 -9.88 11.57 0.19
CA ALA A 72 -10.37 11.24 -1.14
C ALA A 72 -11.06 12.43 -1.82
N GLU A 73 -11.89 13.17 -1.10
CA GLU A 73 -12.55 14.38 -1.59
C GLU A 73 -11.55 15.48 -1.95
N LYS A 74 -10.51 15.68 -1.12
CA LYS A 74 -9.53 16.75 -1.30
C LYS A 74 -8.50 16.46 -2.38
N GLN A 75 -8.02 15.22 -2.48
CA GLN A 75 -6.98 14.85 -3.44
C GLN A 75 -7.57 14.45 -4.79
N GLY A 76 -8.73 13.78 -4.80
CA GLY A 76 -9.31 13.20 -6.01
C GLY A 76 -8.47 12.07 -6.60
N GLY A 77 -9.10 11.16 -7.34
CA GLY A 77 -8.38 10.15 -8.14
C GLY A 77 -7.49 9.18 -7.35
N LEU A 78 -7.67 9.05 -6.02
CA LEU A 78 -6.94 8.06 -5.23
C LEU A 78 -7.31 6.67 -5.72
N ALA A 79 -6.30 5.89 -6.09
CA ALA A 79 -6.46 4.48 -6.41
C ALA A 79 -6.54 3.61 -5.13
N PHE A 80 -6.04 4.16 -4.01
CA PHE A 80 -5.92 3.50 -2.73
C PHE A 80 -5.60 4.52 -1.64
N ALA A 81 -6.12 4.35 -0.43
CA ALA A 81 -5.59 5.00 0.77
C ALA A 81 -5.83 4.18 2.05
N MET A 82 -4.93 4.32 3.03
CA MET A 82 -5.07 3.74 4.36
C MET A 82 -4.40 4.62 5.42
N ASN A 83 -4.68 4.35 6.70
CA ASN A 83 -3.88 4.91 7.79
C ASN A 83 -2.43 4.40 7.71
N ALA A 84 -1.47 5.29 7.93
CA ALA A 84 -0.04 5.03 7.88
C ALA A 84 0.50 4.69 9.28
N GLY A 85 1.69 5.19 9.64
CA GLY A 85 2.31 4.90 10.92
C GLY A 85 1.52 5.38 12.14
N MET A 86 1.93 4.90 13.32
CA MET A 86 1.26 5.19 14.60
C MET A 86 1.24 6.67 14.94
N TYR A 87 0.17 7.08 15.61
CA TYR A 87 -0.09 8.46 16.01
C TYR A 87 -0.55 8.57 17.46
N ASP A 88 -0.44 9.77 18.05
CA ASP A 88 -0.89 10.06 19.41
C ASP A 88 -2.34 10.58 19.45
N LYS A 89 -2.84 10.93 20.65
CA LYS A 89 -4.22 11.42 20.82
C LYS A 89 -4.53 12.71 20.03
N ASP A 90 -3.51 13.46 19.62
CA ASP A 90 -3.63 14.71 18.86
C ASP A 90 -3.44 14.47 17.35
N GLN A 91 -3.53 13.21 16.91
CA GLN A 91 -3.35 12.76 15.52
C GLN A 91 -1.94 12.98 14.96
N ALA A 92 -0.95 13.27 15.83
CA ALA A 92 0.41 13.53 15.41
C ALA A 92 1.23 12.22 15.32
N PRO A 93 2.13 12.07 14.33
CA PRO A 93 3.01 10.91 14.24
C PRO A 93 3.82 10.70 15.53
N VAL A 94 3.86 9.46 16.01
CA VAL A 94 4.66 9.09 17.21
C VAL A 94 6.16 9.12 16.92
N GLY A 95 6.54 8.73 15.70
CA GLY A 95 7.93 8.65 15.25
C GLY A 95 8.20 9.42 13.96
N LEU A 96 9.25 9.04 13.23
CA LEU A 96 9.65 9.70 11.99
C LEU A 96 8.45 9.95 11.07
N TYR A 97 8.33 11.19 10.60
CA TYR A 97 7.40 11.56 9.54
C TYR A 97 8.07 12.52 8.58
N ILE A 98 8.18 12.11 7.32
CA ILE A 98 8.70 12.90 6.22
C ILE A 98 7.60 13.00 5.16
N GLU A 99 7.30 14.21 4.72
CA GLU A 99 6.32 14.51 3.68
C GLU A 99 6.93 15.50 2.69
N ASP A 100 6.89 15.16 1.40
CA ASP A 100 7.50 15.94 0.32
C ASP A 100 8.98 16.32 0.60
N GLY A 101 9.74 15.40 1.19
CA GLY A 101 11.15 15.56 1.54
C GLY A 101 11.41 16.37 2.81
N HIS A 102 10.38 16.87 3.48
CA HIS A 102 10.49 17.64 4.72
C HIS A 102 10.25 16.76 5.94
N GLU A 103 11.23 16.70 6.84
CA GLU A 103 11.06 16.06 8.15
C GLU A 103 10.13 16.92 9.02
N ARG A 104 8.93 16.41 9.29
CA ARG A 104 7.95 17.05 10.19
C ARG A 104 8.03 16.49 11.60
N LYS A 105 8.52 15.25 11.75
CA LYS A 105 8.74 14.59 13.05
C LYS A 105 10.02 13.77 12.99
N ARG A 106 10.86 13.85 14.03
CA ARG A 106 12.14 13.11 14.11
C ARG A 106 11.90 11.63 14.36
N VAL A 107 12.89 10.81 13.99
CA VAL A 107 12.94 9.39 14.38
C VAL A 107 12.82 9.25 15.90
N SER A 108 11.96 8.35 16.36
CA SER A 108 11.89 7.95 17.77
C SER A 108 12.61 6.63 17.99
N THR A 109 13.62 6.66 18.86
CA THR A 109 14.33 5.47 19.35
C THR A 109 13.95 5.12 20.78
N ALA A 110 12.97 5.82 21.36
CA ALA A 110 12.52 5.58 22.72
C ALA A 110 12.08 4.13 22.92
N ASP A 111 12.23 3.66 24.16
CA ASP A 111 11.61 2.46 24.67
C ASP A 111 10.31 2.83 25.39
N GLY A 112 9.41 1.87 25.52
CA GLY A 112 8.11 2.11 26.12
C GLY A 112 7.17 0.92 25.96
N PRO A 113 5.91 1.05 26.39
CA PRO A 113 4.90 0.03 26.23
C PRO A 113 4.27 0.04 24.83
N GLY A 114 3.63 -1.06 24.45
CA GLY A 114 2.83 -1.14 23.24
C GLY A 114 3.62 -1.38 21.95
N ASN A 115 2.88 -1.51 20.85
CA ASN A 115 3.38 -2.03 19.58
C ASN A 115 4.52 -1.20 18.98
N PHE A 116 4.46 0.14 19.07
CA PHE A 116 5.51 1.03 18.55
C PHE A 116 6.90 0.72 19.14
N HIS A 117 6.92 0.29 20.40
CA HIS A 117 8.12 0.03 21.17
C HIS A 117 8.54 -1.45 21.14
N LEU A 118 7.77 -2.33 20.47
CA LEU A 118 8.15 -3.72 20.25
C LEU A 118 9.26 -3.78 19.20
N LYS A 119 10.52 -3.66 19.65
CA LYS A 119 11.70 -3.58 18.79
C LYS A 119 12.09 -4.93 18.15
N PRO A 120 12.59 -4.92 16.89
CA PRO A 120 12.72 -3.75 16.03
C PRO A 120 11.37 -3.23 15.51
N ASN A 121 11.21 -1.92 15.66
CA ASN A 121 10.25 -1.15 14.91
C ASN A 121 10.93 -0.67 13.62
N GLY A 122 10.17 -0.09 12.68
CA GLY A 122 10.71 0.17 11.35
C GLY A 122 10.16 1.43 10.71
N ILE A 123 10.75 1.74 9.57
CA ILE A 123 10.42 2.89 8.75
C ILE A 123 10.06 2.38 7.36
N PHE A 124 8.84 2.67 6.93
CA PHE A 124 8.47 2.61 5.53
C PHE A 124 8.89 3.92 4.87
N TRP A 125 9.59 3.84 3.74
CA TRP A 125 10.07 5.01 3.01
C TRP A 125 9.83 4.88 1.51
N VAL A 126 9.70 6.03 0.85
CA VAL A 126 9.57 6.18 -0.60
C VAL A 126 10.59 7.21 -1.08
N LYS A 127 11.32 6.89 -2.16
CA LYS A 127 12.23 7.79 -2.86
C LYS A 127 12.09 7.58 -4.38
N GLY A 128 11.50 8.55 -5.07
CA GLY A 128 11.17 8.44 -6.49
C GLY A 128 10.31 7.21 -6.77
N GLU A 129 10.82 6.28 -7.58
CA GLU A 129 10.14 5.04 -7.95
C GLU A 129 10.56 3.84 -7.08
N ARG A 130 11.10 4.10 -5.88
CA ARG A 130 11.56 3.06 -4.96
C ARG A 130 10.90 3.21 -3.61
N ALA A 131 10.41 2.09 -3.07
CA ALA A 131 9.93 1.95 -1.72
C ALA A 131 10.79 0.93 -0.97
N GLY A 132 10.85 1.07 0.34
CA GLY A 132 11.52 0.11 1.21
C GLY A 132 10.94 0.10 2.61
N VAL A 133 11.20 -0.99 3.32
CA VAL A 133 10.94 -1.12 4.76
C VAL A 133 12.25 -1.50 5.42
N ILE A 134 12.64 -0.74 6.44
CA ILE A 134 13.94 -0.88 7.09
C ILE A 134 13.81 -0.72 8.61
N ASP A 135 14.62 -1.48 9.34
CA ASP A 135 14.81 -1.32 10.79
C ASP A 135 15.24 0.12 11.12
N THR A 136 14.66 0.69 12.19
CA THR A 136 14.96 2.05 12.65
C THR A 136 16.46 2.28 12.89
N ALA A 137 17.17 1.34 13.51
CA ALA A 137 18.59 1.50 13.80
C ALA A 137 19.42 1.54 12.50
N ARG A 138 19.11 0.68 11.53
CA ARG A 138 19.74 0.65 10.21
C ARG A 138 19.38 1.89 9.39
N TYR A 139 18.16 2.40 9.46
CA TYR A 139 17.77 3.66 8.82
C TYR A 139 18.68 4.81 9.23
N LEU A 140 18.93 4.96 10.55
CA LEU A 140 19.80 6.01 11.10
C LEU A 140 21.23 5.96 10.55
N ARG A 141 21.71 4.77 10.16
CA ARG A 141 23.04 4.57 9.55
C ARG A 141 23.03 4.68 8.03
N ALA A 142 21.90 4.39 7.39
CA ALA A 142 21.78 4.30 5.93
C ALA A 142 21.77 5.65 5.21
N LYS A 143 21.59 6.78 5.94
CA LYS A 143 21.55 8.16 5.40
C LYS A 143 20.58 8.33 4.22
N ILE A 144 19.47 7.59 4.23
CA ILE A 144 18.41 7.69 3.21
C ILE A 144 17.78 9.08 3.32
N ARG A 145 17.56 9.74 2.18
CA ARG A 145 16.84 11.02 2.08
C ARG A 145 15.53 10.81 1.31
N PRO A 146 14.53 10.19 1.95
CA PRO A 146 13.29 9.82 1.29
C PRO A 146 12.45 11.05 0.97
N ASP A 147 11.57 10.93 -0.02
CA ASP A 147 10.53 11.93 -0.30
C ASP A 147 9.38 11.76 0.70
N PHE A 148 9.09 10.52 1.09
CA PHE A 148 8.11 10.22 2.12
C PHE A 148 8.64 9.15 3.07
N ALA A 149 8.38 9.29 4.37
CA ALA A 149 8.66 8.23 5.33
C ALA A 149 7.73 8.28 6.53
N THR A 150 7.37 7.11 7.04
CA THR A 150 6.59 6.96 8.27
C THR A 150 7.19 5.86 9.14
N GLN A 151 7.38 6.16 10.43
CA GLN A 151 7.81 5.16 11.40
C GLN A 151 6.62 4.51 12.08
N SER A 152 6.70 3.20 12.27
CA SER A 152 5.72 2.43 13.01
C SER A 152 6.37 1.20 13.64
N GLY A 153 5.61 0.36 14.34
CA GLY A 153 6.15 -0.86 14.91
C GLY A 153 5.08 -1.82 15.42
N PRO A 154 5.37 -3.13 15.49
CA PRO A 154 6.67 -3.75 15.17
C PRO A 154 6.92 -3.89 13.66
N MET A 155 8.16 -4.17 13.26
CA MET A 155 8.37 -4.86 11.98
C MET A 155 7.72 -6.25 12.06
N LEU A 156 7.04 -6.66 10.99
CA LEU A 156 6.40 -7.98 10.88
C LEU A 156 7.39 -9.00 10.33
N VAL A 157 8.12 -8.62 9.29
CA VAL A 157 9.12 -9.43 8.60
C VAL A 157 10.40 -8.62 8.45
N ILE A 158 11.54 -9.23 8.73
CA ILE A 158 12.87 -8.63 8.73
C ILE A 158 13.80 -9.57 7.97
N ASP A 159 14.28 -9.14 6.80
CA ASP A 159 15.14 -9.93 5.91
C ASP A 159 14.61 -11.36 5.65
N GLY A 160 13.29 -11.49 5.47
CA GLY A 160 12.60 -12.75 5.19
C GLY A 160 12.24 -13.57 6.42
N GLN A 161 12.56 -13.09 7.64
CA GLN A 161 12.24 -13.77 8.89
C GLN A 161 11.13 -13.04 9.65
N ILE A 162 10.18 -13.79 10.22
CA ILE A 162 9.17 -13.19 11.11
C ILE A 162 9.87 -12.60 12.33
N HIS A 163 9.41 -11.43 12.75
CA HIS A 163 9.96 -10.75 13.92
C HIS A 163 10.00 -11.69 15.15
N PRO A 164 11.16 -11.89 15.82
CA PRO A 164 11.35 -12.92 16.84
C PRO A 164 10.46 -12.80 18.08
N LYS A 165 9.87 -11.62 18.34
CA LYS A 165 8.94 -11.41 19.46
C LYS A 165 7.48 -11.62 19.08
N ILE A 166 7.18 -11.90 17.81
CA ILE A 166 5.83 -12.26 17.35
C ILE A 166 5.64 -13.75 17.59
N ALA A 167 4.75 -14.09 18.52
CA ALA A 167 4.28 -15.46 18.69
C ALA A 167 3.47 -15.91 17.47
N ALA A 168 3.59 -17.19 17.10
CA ALA A 168 2.88 -17.77 15.97
C ALA A 168 1.36 -17.59 16.09
N ASP A 169 0.81 -17.90 17.27
CA ASP A 169 -0.61 -17.73 17.61
C ASP A 169 -0.76 -16.96 18.92
N GLY A 170 -0.30 -15.70 18.90
CA GLY A 170 -0.39 -14.83 20.08
C GLY A 170 -1.84 -14.48 20.47
N PRO A 171 -2.10 -14.16 21.76
CA PRO A 171 -3.46 -13.93 22.26
C PRO A 171 -4.12 -12.64 21.74
N SER A 172 -3.33 -11.73 21.16
CA SER A 172 -3.86 -10.46 20.62
C SER A 172 -4.44 -10.66 19.23
N GLN A 173 -5.77 -10.55 19.12
CA GLN A 173 -6.48 -10.50 17.84
C GLN A 173 -7.07 -9.11 17.60
N LYS A 174 -6.74 -8.50 16.47
CA LYS A 174 -7.23 -7.17 16.07
C LYS A 174 -7.35 -7.12 14.56
N ILE A 175 -8.17 -6.21 14.05
CA ILE A 175 -8.04 -5.78 12.65
C ILE A 175 -6.67 -5.12 12.53
N ARG A 176 -5.89 -5.50 11.52
CA ARG A 176 -4.50 -5.07 11.34
C ARG A 176 -4.30 -4.58 9.93
N ASN A 177 -3.53 -3.50 9.78
CA ASN A 177 -2.98 -3.09 8.50
C ASN A 177 -1.45 -3.00 8.55
N GLY A 178 -0.84 -3.08 7.38
CA GLY A 178 0.60 -3.18 7.23
C GLY A 178 1.06 -2.86 5.81
N VAL A 179 2.36 -2.66 5.68
CA VAL A 179 3.03 -2.49 4.40
C VAL A 179 4.24 -3.41 4.32
N GLY A 180 4.43 -4.07 3.19
CA GLY A 180 5.58 -4.91 2.91
C GLY A 180 6.18 -4.62 1.54
N VAL A 181 7.43 -5.01 1.38
CA VAL A 181 8.16 -4.95 0.11
C VAL A 181 8.81 -6.31 -0.16
N PRO A 182 8.66 -6.88 -1.37
CA PRO A 182 9.45 -8.04 -1.80
C PRO A 182 10.96 -7.77 -1.73
N GLY A 183 11.34 -6.52 -1.97
CA GLY A 183 12.67 -5.96 -1.77
C GLY A 183 12.63 -4.47 -2.09
N ASP A 184 13.69 -3.73 -1.75
CA ASP A 184 13.74 -2.28 -2.00
C ASP A 184 13.69 -2.00 -3.51
N GLY A 185 12.56 -1.48 -3.98
CA GLY A 185 12.25 -1.44 -5.40
C GLY A 185 10.90 -0.78 -5.70
N PRO A 186 10.33 -1.00 -6.89
CA PRO A 186 9.14 -0.26 -7.33
C PRO A 186 7.84 -0.77 -6.73
N VAL A 187 7.84 -1.84 -5.94
CA VAL A 187 6.62 -2.48 -5.45
C VAL A 187 6.48 -2.28 -3.95
N ALA A 188 5.35 -1.70 -3.53
CA ALA A 188 4.88 -1.68 -2.15
C ALA A 188 3.55 -2.44 -2.06
N ILE A 189 3.44 -3.36 -1.11
CA ILE A 189 2.25 -4.18 -0.90
C ILE A 189 1.64 -3.79 0.44
N PHE A 190 0.44 -3.26 0.40
CA PHE A 190 -0.35 -2.93 1.57
C PHE A 190 -1.38 -4.01 1.83
N ALA A 191 -1.68 -4.30 3.09
CA ALA A 191 -2.72 -5.25 3.45
C ALA A 191 -3.51 -4.77 4.65
N ILE A 192 -4.77 -5.19 4.71
CA ILE A 192 -5.66 -5.06 5.87
C ILE A 192 -6.40 -6.39 6.07
N SER A 193 -6.57 -6.84 7.31
CA SER A 193 -7.39 -8.01 7.63
C SER A 193 -8.87 -7.65 7.67
N GLU A 194 -9.75 -8.53 7.16
CA GLU A 194 -11.20 -8.29 7.19
C GLU A 194 -11.83 -8.65 8.55
N ARG A 195 -11.11 -9.43 9.36
CA ARG A 195 -11.48 -9.80 10.72
C ARG A 195 -10.29 -9.64 11.68
N PRO A 196 -10.53 -9.71 12.99
CA PRO A 196 -9.44 -9.76 13.96
C PRO A 196 -8.51 -10.96 13.72
N VAL A 197 -7.21 -10.70 13.57
CA VAL A 197 -6.18 -11.73 13.39
C VAL A 197 -5.03 -11.55 14.37
N THR A 198 -4.27 -12.62 14.62
CA THR A 198 -3.04 -12.55 15.42
C THR A 198 -1.92 -11.80 14.68
N PHE A 199 -0.93 -11.31 15.42
CA PHE A 199 0.28 -10.77 14.78
C PHE A 199 1.02 -11.82 13.95
N GLY A 200 1.04 -13.07 14.41
CA GLY A 200 1.69 -14.17 13.71
C GLY A 200 1.02 -14.51 12.38
N ALA A 201 -0.32 -14.60 12.36
CA ALA A 201 -1.08 -14.78 11.12
C ALA A 201 -0.82 -13.63 10.13
N PHE A 202 -0.83 -12.39 10.61
CA PHE A 202 -0.58 -11.22 9.76
C PHE A 202 0.88 -11.16 9.24
N ALA A 203 1.85 -11.56 10.05
CA ALA A 203 3.25 -11.64 9.62
C ALA A 203 3.47 -12.78 8.59
N ARG A 204 2.78 -13.91 8.75
CA ARG A 204 2.79 -15.02 7.77
C ARG A 204 2.20 -14.61 6.43
N LEU A 205 1.09 -13.86 6.40
CA LEU A 205 0.57 -13.29 5.15
C LEU A 205 1.68 -12.56 4.38
N PHE A 206 2.41 -11.64 5.04
CA PHE A 206 3.46 -10.89 4.36
C PHE A 206 4.63 -11.77 3.91
N ARG A 207 5.11 -12.68 4.76
CA ARG A 207 6.29 -13.51 4.45
C ARG A 207 5.97 -14.61 3.45
N ASP A 208 4.95 -15.41 3.73
CA ASP A 208 4.67 -16.68 3.08
C ASP A 208 3.81 -16.49 1.83
N ASP A 209 2.77 -15.66 1.91
CA ASP A 209 1.78 -15.51 0.83
C ASP A 209 2.09 -14.33 -0.11
N LEU A 210 2.68 -13.24 0.41
CA LEU A 210 3.02 -12.04 -0.36
C LEU A 210 4.51 -11.93 -0.73
N GLY A 211 5.36 -12.83 -0.21
CA GLY A 211 6.78 -12.89 -0.54
C GLY A 211 7.59 -11.66 -0.11
N CYS A 212 7.14 -10.92 0.90
CA CYS A 212 7.82 -9.73 1.38
C CYS A 212 9.08 -10.09 2.17
N ARG A 213 10.24 -9.54 1.76
CA ARG A 213 11.48 -9.62 2.55
C ARG A 213 11.42 -8.74 3.79
N ASN A 214 10.77 -7.59 3.71
CA ASN A 214 10.55 -6.70 4.86
C ASN A 214 9.10 -6.25 4.90
N ALA A 215 8.51 -6.23 6.09
CA ALA A 215 7.17 -5.75 6.31
C ALA A 215 7.03 -5.04 7.66
N LEU A 216 6.15 -4.06 7.71
CA LEU A 216 5.94 -3.15 8.83
C LEU A 216 4.47 -3.13 9.21
N PHE A 217 4.20 -3.32 10.50
CA PHE A 217 2.88 -3.05 11.05
C PHE A 217 2.66 -1.55 11.10
N LEU A 218 1.52 -1.09 10.59
CA LEU A 218 1.14 0.32 10.58
C LEU A 218 0.41 0.66 11.90
N ASP A 219 -0.59 1.53 11.89
CA ASP A 219 -1.30 1.85 13.14
C ASP A 219 -2.10 0.65 13.70
N GLY A 220 -2.07 0.51 15.03
CA GLY A 220 -2.76 -0.52 15.79
C GLY A 220 -3.89 -0.04 16.70
N SER A 221 -4.20 1.26 16.65
CA SER A 221 -5.39 1.86 17.28
C SER A 221 -6.61 1.69 16.39
N VAL A 222 -6.40 1.84 15.08
CA VAL A 222 -7.41 1.76 14.03
C VAL A 222 -6.77 1.25 12.74
N SER A 223 -7.50 0.44 11.98
CA SER A 223 -7.13 0.06 10.61
C SER A 223 -8.30 0.36 9.69
N SER A 224 -8.05 1.02 8.58
CA SER A 224 -9.09 1.46 7.63
C SER A 224 -8.53 1.53 6.22
N LEU A 225 -9.40 1.25 5.24
CA LEU A 225 -9.05 1.22 3.83
C LEU A 225 -10.05 2.01 2.99
N TYR A 226 -9.52 2.72 2.00
CA TYR A 226 -10.22 3.28 0.86
C TYR A 226 -9.68 2.58 -0.39
N ALA A 227 -10.55 1.85 -1.08
CA ALA A 227 -10.25 1.08 -2.28
C ALA A 227 -11.43 1.19 -3.25
N PRO A 228 -11.45 2.20 -4.13
CA PRO A 228 -12.61 2.51 -4.97
C PRO A 228 -12.92 1.41 -5.96
N ASN A 229 -11.91 0.67 -6.42
CA ASN A 229 -12.08 -0.47 -7.31
C ASN A 229 -12.84 -1.64 -6.66
N LEU A 230 -12.87 -1.70 -5.32
CA LEU A 230 -13.66 -2.65 -4.55
C LEU A 230 -14.95 -2.02 -4.00
N GLY A 231 -15.24 -0.76 -4.34
CA GLY A 231 -16.36 -0.01 -3.77
C GLY A 231 -16.23 0.24 -2.25
N ARG A 232 -15.01 0.17 -1.70
CA ARG A 232 -14.76 0.25 -0.25
C ARG A 232 -14.30 1.64 0.17
N SER A 233 -14.96 2.19 1.19
CA SER A 233 -14.54 3.40 1.89
C SER A 233 -14.89 3.26 3.37
N ASP A 234 -13.91 2.86 4.18
CA ASP A 234 -14.13 2.66 5.61
C ASP A 234 -14.35 3.99 6.34
N ILE A 235 -15.36 4.02 7.21
CA ILE A 235 -15.60 5.10 8.16
C ILE A 235 -15.03 4.67 9.50
N SER A 236 -14.20 5.53 10.10
CA SER A 236 -13.47 5.16 11.32
C SER A 236 -13.32 6.33 12.27
N ARG A 237 -12.74 6.04 13.45
CA ARG A 237 -12.30 7.09 14.39
C ARG A 237 -11.27 8.01 13.71
N PRO A 238 -11.08 9.24 14.22
CA PRO A 238 -10.09 10.15 13.68
C PRO A 238 -8.72 9.47 13.54
N LEU A 239 -8.24 9.45 12.30
CA LEU A 239 -6.98 8.85 11.88
C LEU A 239 -5.84 9.87 11.98
N GLY A 240 -4.63 9.41 12.28
CA GLY A 240 -3.42 10.21 12.17
C GLY A 240 -2.91 10.32 10.73
N PRO A 241 -1.60 10.12 10.50
CA PRO A 241 -1.04 10.09 9.17
C PRO A 241 -1.70 9.04 8.27
N LEU A 242 -1.84 9.39 7.00
CA LEU A 242 -2.41 8.57 5.95
C LEU A 242 -1.36 8.31 4.86
N VAL A 243 -1.54 7.22 4.12
CA VAL A 243 -0.80 6.90 2.90
C VAL A 243 -1.80 6.69 1.78
N GLY A 244 -1.49 7.21 0.58
CA GLY A 244 -2.37 7.09 -0.58
C GLY A 244 -1.60 6.99 -1.89
N ALA A 245 -2.17 6.28 -2.85
CA ALA A 245 -1.61 6.13 -4.20
C ALA A 245 -2.47 6.83 -5.23
N LEU A 246 -1.82 7.63 -6.08
CA LEU A 246 -2.44 8.35 -7.19
C LEU A 246 -1.89 7.80 -8.52
N PRO A 247 -2.67 7.76 -9.60
CA PRO A 247 -2.14 7.56 -10.95
C PRO A 247 -1.03 8.57 -11.28
N ARG A 248 -0.06 8.18 -12.11
CA ARG A 248 1.03 9.07 -12.52
C ARG A 248 0.65 10.10 -13.57
#